data_AF-A0A5M6IT96-F1
#
_entry.id   AF-A0A5M6IT96-F1
#
_cell.length_a   1.000
_cell.length_b   1.000
_cell.length_c   1.000
_cell.angle_alpha   90.00
_cell.angle_beta   90.00
_cell.angle_gamma   90.00
#
_symmetry.space_group_name_H-M   'P 1'
#
loop_
_entity.id
_entity.type
_entity.pdbx_description
1 polymer ?
#
loop_
_entity_poly.entity_id
_entity_poly.type
_entity_poly.pdbx_seq_one_letter_code
_entity_poly.pdbx_strand_id
1 'polypeptide(L)'
;MSEHHPSLRDEVEAAVLAELARVGPEAFSKAEIARRFADRGASRATLYRYIDGPLKSGKAGQHVAREVKAAVEARAKLPDPPAAAAQAAAAKLPALVTVDDIASSGGVIPVIEKLVGCIGIAEQLIAHARTEDGKVRSAKLLLSASEHMRRNLETAVRLQEAMRQAEEMERFHRRILGMVRGVAREHPEAAQAIISGLGQLAAEWGG
;
A
#
# COMPACT_ATOMS: atom_id res chain seq x y z
N MET A 1 3.50 -57.91 21.08
CA MET A 1 3.43 -56.44 20.97
C MET A 1 2.24 -56.01 21.81
N SER A 2 2.48 -55.54 23.04
CA SER A 2 1.40 -55.11 23.93
C SER A 2 0.90 -53.74 23.46
N GLU A 3 -0.34 -53.68 22.97
CA GLU A 3 -1.03 -52.42 22.70
C GLU A 3 -1.21 -51.69 24.04
N HIS A 4 -0.40 -50.66 24.27
CA HIS A 4 -0.60 -49.75 25.39
C HIS A 4 -1.85 -48.91 25.11
N HIS A 5 -3.00 -49.37 25.58
CA HIS A 5 -4.18 -48.52 25.65
C HIS A 5 -3.87 -47.32 26.55
N PRO A 6 -4.06 -46.08 26.06
CA PRO A 6 -3.83 -44.89 26.86
C PRO A 6 -4.73 -44.93 28.09
N SER A 7 -4.22 -44.47 29.23
CA SER A 7 -5.06 -44.43 30.44
C SER A 7 -6.17 -43.39 30.25
N LEU A 8 -7.32 -43.58 30.90
CA LEU A 8 -8.43 -42.62 30.88
C LEU A 8 -7.97 -41.19 31.24
N ARG A 9 -6.96 -41.09 32.11
CA ARG A 9 -6.34 -39.82 32.47
C ARG A 9 -5.63 -39.16 31.28
N ASP A 10 -4.86 -39.93 30.51
CA ASP A 10 -4.12 -39.43 29.35
C ASP A 10 -5.07 -39.00 28.24
N GLU A 11 -6.17 -39.75 28.05
CA GLU A 11 -7.22 -39.39 27.10
C GLU A 11 -7.94 -38.09 27.48
N VAL A 12 -8.24 -37.90 28.77
CA VAL A 12 -8.84 -36.66 29.28
C VAL A 12 -7.85 -35.49 29.14
N GLU A 13 -6.57 -35.69 29.45
CA GLU A 13 -5.53 -34.65 29.27
C GLU A 13 -5.40 -34.25 27.79
N ALA A 14 -5.37 -35.22 26.87
CA ALA A 14 -5.36 -34.94 25.43
C ALA A 14 -6.60 -34.18 24.96
N ALA A 15 -7.79 -34.55 25.44
CA ALA A 15 -9.04 -33.86 25.10
C ALA A 15 -9.07 -32.41 25.61
N VAL A 16 -8.52 -32.15 26.80
CA VAL A 16 -8.39 -30.80 27.35
C VAL A 16 -7.49 -29.93 26.48
N LEU A 17 -6.32 -30.46 26.08
CA LEU A 17 -5.37 -29.73 25.23
C LEU A 17 -5.96 -29.43 23.85
N ALA A 18 -6.62 -30.41 23.22
CA ALA A 18 -7.26 -30.24 21.92
C ALA A 18 -8.41 -29.22 21.96
N GLU A 19 -9.24 -29.25 23.00
CA GLU A 19 -10.35 -28.30 23.14
C GLU A 19 -9.83 -26.88 23.40
N LEU A 20 -8.79 -26.73 24.23
CA LEU A 20 -8.14 -25.43 24.46
C LEU A 20 -7.53 -24.84 23.19
N ALA A 21 -6.91 -25.66 22.34
CA ALA A 21 -6.42 -25.21 21.04
C ALA A 21 -7.56 -24.75 20.12
N ARG A 22 -8.72 -25.41 20.20
CA ARG A 22 -9.88 -25.13 19.34
C ARG A 22 -10.65 -23.87 19.73
N VAL A 23 -10.95 -23.67 21.01
CA VAL A 23 -11.82 -22.56 21.47
C VAL A 23 -11.09 -21.48 22.26
N GLY A 24 -9.84 -21.72 22.64
CA GLY A 24 -9.08 -20.84 23.51
C GLY A 24 -9.47 -20.97 25.00
N PRO A 25 -8.67 -20.38 25.90
CA PRO A 25 -8.86 -20.51 27.34
C PRO A 25 -10.13 -19.84 27.87
N GLU A 26 -10.62 -18.77 27.20
CA GLU A 26 -11.78 -18.00 27.66
C GLU A 26 -13.11 -18.72 27.40
N ALA A 27 -13.20 -19.48 26.31
CA ALA A 27 -14.40 -20.23 25.93
C ALA A 27 -14.34 -21.71 26.37
N PHE A 28 -13.29 -22.13 27.08
CA PHE A 28 -13.10 -23.52 27.48
C PHE A 28 -14.06 -23.93 28.62
N SER A 29 -14.84 -24.99 28.37
CA SER A 29 -15.81 -25.53 29.33
C SER A 29 -15.36 -26.86 29.93
N LYS A 30 -14.95 -26.84 31.21
CA LYS A 30 -14.63 -28.06 31.97
C LYS A 30 -15.81 -29.04 32.03
N ALA A 31 -17.04 -28.50 32.09
CA ALA A 31 -18.25 -29.30 32.22
C ALA A 31 -18.54 -30.11 30.95
N GLU A 32 -18.21 -29.58 29.78
CA GLU A 32 -18.37 -30.29 28.50
C GLU A 32 -17.37 -31.44 28.38
N ILE A 33 -16.10 -31.20 28.72
CA ILE A 33 -15.09 -32.28 28.74
C ILE A 33 -15.46 -33.36 29.76
N ALA A 34 -15.83 -32.98 30.99
CA ALA A 34 -16.26 -33.96 32.00
C ALA A 34 -17.48 -34.78 31.54
N ARG A 35 -18.42 -34.16 30.82
CA ARG A 35 -19.60 -34.86 30.27
C ARG A 35 -19.22 -35.90 29.21
N ARG A 36 -18.25 -35.59 28.34
CA ARG A 36 -17.77 -36.51 27.28
C ARG A 36 -17.18 -37.83 27.84
N PHE A 37 -16.70 -37.82 29.08
CA PHE A 37 -16.06 -38.98 29.72
C PHE A 37 -16.84 -39.54 30.91
N ALA A 38 -18.08 -39.07 31.15
CA ALA A 38 -18.87 -39.44 32.32
C ALA A 38 -19.18 -40.94 32.40
N ASP A 39 -19.42 -41.60 31.26
CA ASP A 39 -19.80 -43.01 31.20
C ASP A 39 -18.62 -43.99 31.22
N ARG A 40 -17.40 -43.49 31.45
CA ARG A 40 -16.15 -44.28 31.37
C ARG A 40 -15.63 -44.77 32.71
N GLY A 41 -16.51 -44.90 33.70
CA GLY A 41 -16.21 -45.54 35.00
C GLY A 41 -15.46 -44.67 36.01
N ALA A 42 -15.16 -43.40 35.69
CA ALA A 42 -14.59 -42.45 36.65
C ALA A 42 -15.66 -41.55 37.26
N SER A 43 -15.55 -41.27 38.57
CA SER A 43 -16.43 -40.31 39.23
C SER A 43 -16.26 -38.92 38.62
N ARG A 44 -17.33 -38.11 38.65
CA ARG A 44 -17.30 -36.72 38.16
C ARG A 44 -16.19 -35.90 38.83
N ALA A 45 -15.99 -36.07 40.14
CA ALA A 45 -14.91 -35.42 40.88
C ALA A 45 -13.51 -35.83 40.36
N THR A 46 -13.32 -37.10 40.01
CA THR A 46 -12.08 -37.62 39.43
C THR A 46 -11.81 -37.00 38.06
N LEU A 47 -12.83 -36.87 37.21
CA LEU A 47 -12.70 -36.23 35.89
C LEU A 47 -12.31 -34.76 35.99
N TYR A 48 -12.93 -33.99 36.88
CA TYR A 48 -12.52 -32.59 37.13
C TYR A 48 -11.09 -32.49 37.64
N ARG A 49 -10.64 -33.43 38.47
CA ARG A 49 -9.25 -33.47 38.93
C ARG A 49 -8.27 -33.73 37.78
N TYR A 50 -8.62 -34.60 36.84
CA TYR A 50 -7.82 -34.84 35.64
C TYR A 50 -7.80 -33.63 34.70
N ILE A 51 -8.90 -32.88 34.59
CA ILE A 51 -8.97 -31.64 33.81
C ILE A 51 -8.16 -30.51 34.47
N ASP A 52 -8.21 -30.40 35.79
CA ASP A 52 -7.52 -29.36 36.55
C ASP A 52 -5.99 -29.52 36.55
N GLY A 53 -5.49 -30.75 36.50
CA GLY A 53 -4.04 -31.03 36.53
C GLY A 53 -3.26 -30.32 35.40
N PRO A 54 -3.65 -30.49 34.12
CA PRO A 54 -3.02 -29.80 32.99
C PRO A 54 -3.18 -28.28 33.02
N LEU A 55 -4.30 -27.78 33.54
CA LEU A 55 -4.57 -26.34 33.67
C LEU A 55 -3.69 -25.69 34.73
N LYS A 56 -3.56 -26.32 35.91
CA LYS A 56 -2.77 -25.81 37.05
C LYS A 56 -1.26 -25.96 36.85
N SER A 57 -0.83 -26.98 36.10
CA SER A 57 0.59 -27.24 35.83
C SER A 57 1.18 -26.33 34.73
N GLY A 58 0.37 -25.49 34.09
CA GLY A 58 0.81 -24.62 32.99
C GLY A 58 1.09 -25.35 31.67
N LYS A 59 0.98 -26.69 31.64
CA LYS A 59 1.11 -27.51 30.41
C LYS A 59 0.14 -27.07 29.32
N ALA A 60 -1.09 -26.77 29.71
CA ALA A 60 -2.12 -26.21 28.82
C ALA A 60 -1.67 -24.91 28.14
N GLY A 61 -1.15 -23.95 28.93
CA GLY A 61 -0.64 -22.69 28.41
C GLY A 61 0.57 -22.86 27.50
N GLN A 62 1.50 -23.76 27.85
CA GLN A 62 2.66 -24.07 27.02
C GLN A 62 2.29 -24.75 25.71
N HIS A 63 1.27 -25.61 25.70
CA HIS A 63 0.78 -26.27 24.49
C HIS A 63 0.17 -25.25 23.52
N VAL A 64 -0.73 -24.39 24.01
CA VAL A 64 -1.32 -23.31 23.21
C VAL A 64 -0.22 -22.35 22.70
N ALA A 65 0.74 -21.97 23.53
CA ALA A 65 1.85 -21.11 23.10
C ALA A 65 2.71 -21.75 22.00
N ARG A 66 2.93 -23.07 22.04
CA ARG A 66 3.66 -23.80 21.00
C ARG A 66 2.86 -23.88 19.70
N GLU A 67 1.56 -24.13 19.78
CA GLU A 67 0.68 -24.13 18.60
C GLU A 67 0.63 -22.75 17.94
N VAL A 68 0.47 -21.69 18.74
CA VAL A 68 0.52 -20.30 18.24
C VAL A 68 1.87 -20.00 17.61
N LYS A 69 2.98 -20.38 18.25
CA LYS A 69 4.32 -20.19 17.68
C LYS A 69 4.48 -20.96 16.36
N ALA A 70 4.04 -22.21 16.28
CA ALA A 70 4.09 -23.00 15.07
C ALA A 70 3.20 -22.42 13.95
N ALA A 71 2.02 -21.93 14.28
CA ALA A 71 1.13 -21.24 13.34
C ALA A 71 1.73 -19.92 12.84
N VAL A 72 2.39 -19.14 13.70
CA VAL A 72 3.11 -17.91 13.34
C VAL A 72 4.31 -18.23 12.45
N GLU A 73 5.10 -19.25 12.76
CA GLU A 73 6.23 -19.68 11.94
C GLU A 73 5.78 -20.26 10.59
N ALA A 74 4.68 -21.01 10.54
CA ALA A 74 4.07 -21.48 9.31
C ALA A 74 3.56 -20.31 8.45
N ARG A 75 2.97 -19.29 9.09
CA ARG A 75 2.49 -18.07 8.42
C ARG A 75 3.63 -17.19 7.91
N ALA A 76 4.77 -17.14 8.62
CA ALA A 76 5.97 -16.44 8.17
C ALA A 76 6.65 -17.09 6.94
N LYS A 77 6.40 -18.38 6.69
CA LYS A 77 6.92 -19.13 5.53
C LYS A 77 6.00 -19.07 4.30
N LEU A 78 4.77 -18.60 4.46
CA LEU A 78 3.86 -18.38 3.34
C LEU A 78 4.10 -16.97 2.78
N PRO A 79 4.21 -16.80 1.45
CA PRO A 79 4.30 -15.48 0.84
C PRO A 79 3.06 -14.67 1.22
N ASP A 80 3.27 -13.52 1.84
CA ASP A 80 2.22 -12.71 2.46
C ASP A 80 1.19 -12.29 1.39
N PRO A 81 -0.04 -12.85 1.39
CA PRO A 81 -1.06 -12.55 0.38
C PRO A 81 -1.36 -11.04 0.21
N PRO A 82 -1.34 -10.21 1.28
CA PRO A 82 -1.48 -8.76 1.17
C PRO A 82 -0.30 -8.08 0.48
N ALA A 83 0.93 -8.61 0.60
CA ALA A 83 2.10 -8.00 -0.01
C ALA A 83 2.15 -8.24 -1.52
N ALA A 84 1.81 -9.45 -1.97
CA ALA A 84 1.67 -9.76 -3.39
C ALA A 84 0.49 -8.99 -4.02
N ALA A 85 -0.64 -8.89 -3.33
CA ALA A 85 -1.77 -8.07 -3.76
C ALA A 85 -1.43 -6.57 -3.76
N ALA A 86 -0.68 -6.07 -2.77
CA ALA A 86 -0.23 -4.69 -2.71
C ALA A 86 0.80 -4.38 -3.80
N GLN A 87 1.71 -5.29 -4.13
CA GLN A 87 2.64 -5.13 -5.26
C GLN A 87 1.90 -5.15 -6.60
N ALA A 88 0.94 -6.07 -6.78
CA ALA A 88 0.11 -6.12 -7.98
C ALA A 88 -0.79 -4.88 -8.13
N ALA A 89 -1.26 -4.31 -7.02
CA ALA A 89 -2.00 -3.05 -7.00
C ALA A 89 -1.07 -1.86 -7.27
N ALA A 90 0.11 -1.81 -6.64
CA ALA A 90 1.11 -0.75 -6.84
C ALA A 90 1.60 -0.69 -8.30
N ALA A 91 1.75 -1.83 -8.96
CA ALA A 91 2.10 -1.89 -10.38
C ALA A 91 1.03 -1.33 -11.33
N LYS A 92 -0.22 -1.18 -10.86
CA LYS A 92 -1.33 -0.58 -11.61
C LYS A 92 -1.56 0.89 -11.26
N LEU A 93 -0.89 1.41 -10.23
CA LEU A 93 -0.98 2.82 -9.89
C LEU A 93 -0.16 3.65 -10.89
N PRO A 94 -0.70 4.76 -11.40
CA PRO A 94 0.06 5.68 -12.23
C PRO A 94 1.26 6.18 -11.42
N ALA A 95 2.44 6.09 -12.03
CA ALA A 95 3.66 6.60 -11.44
C ALA A 95 3.56 8.12 -11.25
N LEU A 96 4.15 8.63 -10.17
CA LEU A 96 4.29 10.07 -9.96
C LEU A 96 5.00 10.66 -11.16
N VAL A 97 4.36 11.65 -11.77
CA VAL A 97 4.94 12.35 -12.92
C VAL A 97 6.15 13.15 -12.44
N THR A 98 7.28 12.90 -13.07
CA THR A 98 8.52 13.64 -12.89
C THR A 98 8.71 14.67 -14.01
N VAL A 99 9.67 15.57 -13.85
CA VAL A 99 10.00 16.56 -14.89
C VAL A 99 10.55 15.86 -16.14
N ASP A 100 11.25 14.73 -15.99
CA ASP A 100 11.81 13.94 -17.10
C ASP A 100 10.73 13.25 -17.94
N ASP A 101 9.57 12.95 -17.35
CA ASP A 101 8.40 12.44 -18.09
C ASP A 101 7.89 13.47 -19.10
N ILE A 102 8.04 14.79 -18.85
CA ILE A 102 7.59 15.85 -19.76
C ILE A 102 8.40 15.84 -21.06
N ALA A 103 9.71 15.60 -20.98
CA ALA A 103 10.60 15.56 -22.14
C ALA A 103 10.38 14.30 -23.02
N SER A 104 9.99 13.19 -22.39
CA SER A 104 9.91 11.87 -23.02
C SER A 104 8.51 11.44 -23.44
N SER A 105 7.44 12.04 -22.92
CA SER A 105 6.05 11.61 -23.15
C SER A 105 5.33 12.27 -24.34
N GLY A 106 6.06 12.96 -25.21
CA GLY A 106 5.50 13.53 -26.46
C GLY A 106 4.66 14.80 -26.25
N GLY A 107 4.78 15.46 -25.10
CA GLY A 107 4.16 16.75 -24.84
C GLY A 107 3.58 16.90 -23.44
N VAL A 108 3.02 18.07 -23.16
CA VAL A 108 2.49 18.45 -21.85
C VAL A 108 1.13 17.78 -21.54
N ILE A 109 0.34 17.47 -22.57
CA ILE A 109 -1.02 16.93 -22.41
C ILE A 109 -1.02 15.55 -21.70
N PRO A 110 -0.21 14.55 -22.12
CA PRO A 110 -0.15 13.25 -21.43
C PRO A 110 0.29 13.34 -19.97
N VAL A 111 1.12 14.34 -19.64
CA VAL A 111 1.57 14.59 -18.26
C VAL A 111 0.43 15.12 -17.39
N ILE A 112 -0.37 16.05 -17.92
CA ILE A 112 -1.56 16.56 -17.23
C ILE A 112 -2.55 15.42 -16.96
N GLU A 113 -2.82 14.58 -17.96
CA GLU A 113 -3.74 13.44 -17.81
C GLU A 113 -3.28 12.47 -16.71
N LYS A 114 -1.98 12.16 -16.66
CA LYS A 114 -1.39 11.34 -15.59
C LYS A 114 -1.52 12.00 -14.22
N LEU A 115 -1.23 13.31 -14.11
CA LEU A 115 -1.37 14.06 -12.86
C LEU A 115 -2.82 14.05 -12.35
N VAL A 116 -3.80 14.26 -13.24
CA VAL A 116 -5.23 14.16 -12.90
C VAL A 116 -5.58 12.76 -12.40
N GLY A 117 -5.05 11.72 -13.05
CA GLY A 117 -5.22 10.33 -12.59
C GLY A 117 -4.66 10.09 -11.18
N CYS A 118 -3.45 10.59 -10.90
CA CYS A 118 -2.82 10.48 -9.57
C CYS A 118 -3.62 11.23 -8.48
N ILE A 119 -4.15 12.41 -8.80
CA ILE A 119 -5.01 13.19 -7.90
C ILE A 119 -6.29 12.41 -7.60
N GLY A 120 -6.98 11.89 -8.62
CA GLY A 120 -8.21 11.12 -8.43
C GLY A 120 -8.02 9.87 -7.57
N ILE A 121 -6.88 9.19 -7.69
CA ILE A 121 -6.54 8.05 -6.82
C ILE A 121 -6.31 8.51 -5.38
N ALA A 122 -5.58 9.61 -5.17
CA ALA A 122 -5.38 10.15 -3.83
C ALA A 122 -6.72 10.54 -3.17
N GLU A 123 -7.67 11.10 -3.92
CA GLU A 123 -9.04 11.38 -3.44
C GLU A 123 -9.78 10.11 -3.03
N GLN A 124 -9.72 9.05 -3.85
CA GLN A 124 -10.32 7.76 -3.52
C GLN A 124 -9.72 7.15 -2.24
N LEU A 125 -8.40 7.26 -2.07
CA LEU A 125 -7.72 6.80 -0.86
C LEU A 125 -8.12 7.62 0.38
N ILE A 126 -8.27 8.94 0.23
CA ILE A 126 -8.78 9.83 1.31
C ILE A 126 -10.21 9.43 1.69
N ALA A 127 -11.08 9.19 0.71
CA ALA A 127 -12.45 8.75 0.94
C ALA A 127 -12.48 7.40 1.66
N HIS A 128 -11.67 6.44 1.22
CA HIS A 128 -11.57 5.12 1.86
C HIS A 128 -10.99 5.18 3.28
N ALA A 129 -10.08 6.12 3.53
CA ALA A 129 -9.51 6.32 4.86
C ALA A 129 -10.49 6.90 5.87
N ARG A 130 -11.68 7.34 5.43
CA ARG A 130 -12.77 7.87 6.26
C ARG A 130 -13.96 6.90 6.31
N THR A 131 -14.74 7.00 7.37
CA THR A 131 -16.06 6.37 7.48
C THR A 131 -17.11 7.24 6.79
N GLU A 132 -18.31 6.71 6.57
CA GLU A 132 -19.44 7.46 5.99
C GLU A 132 -19.80 8.69 6.85
N ASP A 133 -19.67 8.59 8.18
CA ASP A 133 -19.83 9.73 9.11
C ASP A 133 -18.66 10.74 9.09
N GLY A 134 -17.69 10.59 8.18
CA GLY A 134 -16.53 11.48 8.03
C GLY A 134 -15.38 11.27 9.03
N LYS A 135 -15.53 10.36 10.00
CA LYS A 135 -14.47 10.01 10.97
C LYS A 135 -13.32 9.28 10.29
N VAL A 136 -12.12 9.41 10.84
CA VAL A 136 -10.92 8.75 10.27
C VAL A 136 -10.90 7.28 10.68
N ARG A 137 -11.01 6.39 9.70
CA ARG A 137 -10.86 4.94 9.87
C ARG A 137 -9.39 4.52 9.87
N SER A 138 -8.57 5.14 9.01
CA SER A 138 -7.13 4.85 8.90
C SER A 138 -6.31 6.12 8.77
N ALA A 139 -5.76 6.59 9.89
CA ALA A 139 -4.94 7.80 9.92
C ALA A 139 -3.68 7.67 9.05
N LYS A 140 -3.05 6.48 9.04
CA LYS A 140 -1.87 6.20 8.22
C LYS A 140 -2.17 6.35 6.72
N LEU A 141 -3.29 5.78 6.26
CA LEU A 141 -3.68 5.88 4.86
C LEU A 141 -4.03 7.32 4.49
N LEU A 142 -4.76 8.02 5.36
CA LEU A 142 -5.12 9.41 5.17
C LEU A 142 -3.88 10.31 5.04
N LEU A 143 -2.91 10.16 5.95
CA LEU A 143 -1.63 10.89 5.89
C LEU A 143 -0.87 10.60 4.59
N SER A 144 -0.76 9.32 4.21
CA SER A 144 -0.07 8.93 2.98
C SER A 144 -0.73 9.49 1.73
N ALA A 145 -2.06 9.46 1.66
CA ALA A 145 -2.82 10.00 0.54
C ALA A 145 -2.74 11.53 0.47
N SER A 146 -2.80 12.23 1.61
CA SER A 146 -2.60 13.67 1.70
C SER A 146 -1.20 14.11 1.25
N GLU A 147 -0.15 13.38 1.64
CA GLU A 147 1.21 13.66 1.14
C GLU A 147 1.33 13.43 -0.36
N HIS A 148 0.70 12.39 -0.88
CA HIS A 148 0.68 12.12 -2.32
C HIS A 148 -0.05 13.25 -3.08
N MET A 149 -1.19 13.71 -2.56
CA MET A 149 -1.93 14.85 -3.09
C MET A 149 -1.06 16.12 -3.10
N ARG A 150 -0.41 16.44 -1.98
CA ARG A 150 0.47 17.62 -1.88
C ARG A 150 1.57 17.60 -2.95
N ARG A 151 2.24 16.46 -3.15
CA ARG A 151 3.31 16.32 -4.17
C ARG A 151 2.78 16.47 -5.59
N ASN A 152 1.59 15.93 -5.89
CA ASN A 152 0.95 16.11 -7.19
C ASN A 152 0.60 17.59 -7.44
N LEU A 153 0.10 18.30 -6.44
CA LEU A 153 -0.19 19.73 -6.54
C LEU A 153 1.08 20.57 -6.74
N GLU A 154 2.16 20.29 -6.01
CA GLU A 154 3.46 20.94 -6.21
C GLU A 154 4.00 20.73 -7.63
N THR A 155 3.83 19.52 -8.16
CA THR A 155 4.22 19.18 -9.54
C THR A 155 3.37 19.94 -10.56
N ALA A 156 2.05 20.02 -10.33
CA ALA A 156 1.14 20.77 -11.20
C ALA A 156 1.48 22.28 -11.24
N VAL A 157 1.84 22.88 -10.10
CA VAL A 157 2.29 24.29 -10.04
C VAL A 157 3.56 24.50 -10.87
N ARG A 158 4.57 23.64 -10.69
CA ARG A 158 5.83 23.73 -11.46
C ARG A 158 5.58 23.55 -12.96
N LEU A 159 4.68 22.65 -13.33
CA LEU A 159 4.30 22.45 -14.73
C LEU A 159 3.62 23.70 -15.30
N GLN A 160 2.70 24.31 -14.56
CA GLN A 160 2.04 25.55 -14.97
C GLN A 160 3.04 26.69 -15.15
N GLU A 161 4.01 26.84 -14.23
CA GLU A 161 5.08 27.84 -14.35
C GLU A 161 5.92 27.62 -15.61
N ALA A 162 6.32 26.38 -15.89
CA ALA A 162 7.07 26.03 -17.09
C ALA A 162 6.25 26.30 -18.37
N MET A 163 4.96 25.96 -18.39
CA MET A 163 4.07 26.28 -19.51
C MET A 163 3.96 27.78 -19.74
N ARG A 164 3.84 28.58 -18.68
CA ARG A 164 3.77 30.04 -18.77
C ARG A 164 5.06 30.63 -19.35
N GLN A 165 6.22 30.14 -18.90
CA GLN A 165 7.52 30.56 -19.45
C GLN A 165 7.64 30.21 -20.94
N ALA A 166 7.19 29.03 -21.35
CA ALA A 166 7.17 28.64 -22.76
C ALA A 166 6.26 29.56 -23.61
N GLU A 167 5.08 29.91 -23.10
CA GLU A 167 4.16 30.83 -23.78
C GLU A 167 4.74 32.25 -23.89
N GLU A 168 5.41 32.73 -22.84
CA GLU A 168 6.12 34.02 -22.86
C GLU A 168 7.24 34.03 -23.91
N MET A 169 8.02 32.94 -24.00
CA MET A 169 9.05 32.74 -25.01
C MET A 169 8.45 32.73 -26.43
N GLU A 170 7.33 32.04 -26.64
CA GLU A 170 6.65 32.01 -27.93
C GLU A 170 6.11 33.40 -28.32
N ARG A 171 5.58 34.17 -27.37
CA ARG A 171 5.18 35.56 -27.58
C ARG A 171 6.37 36.43 -27.96
N PHE A 172 7.51 36.27 -27.30
CA PHE A 172 8.74 36.96 -27.63
C PHE A 172 9.22 36.64 -29.05
N HIS A 173 9.29 35.36 -29.43
CA HIS A 173 9.65 34.94 -30.78
C HIS A 173 8.69 35.50 -31.84
N ARG A 174 7.38 35.44 -31.60
CA ARG A 174 6.39 36.04 -32.52
C ARG A 174 6.61 37.54 -32.71
N ARG A 175 6.95 38.28 -31.65
CA ARG A 175 7.25 39.71 -31.73
C ARG A 175 8.52 39.99 -32.53
N ILE A 176 9.60 39.25 -32.29
CA ILE A 176 10.84 39.38 -33.06
C ILE A 176 10.58 39.12 -34.54
N LEU A 177 9.95 37.99 -34.88
CA LEU A 177 9.66 37.65 -36.27
C LEU A 177 8.75 38.69 -36.92
N GLY A 178 7.79 39.25 -36.17
CA GLY A 178 6.98 40.38 -36.62
C GLY A 178 7.82 41.62 -36.97
N MET A 179 8.77 42.00 -36.11
CA MET A 179 9.68 43.12 -36.37
C MET A 179 10.59 42.86 -37.58
N VAL A 180 11.17 41.66 -37.69
CA VAL A 180 12.00 41.26 -38.82
C VAL A 180 11.23 41.32 -40.13
N ARG A 181 9.96 40.86 -40.15
CA ARG A 181 9.08 41.03 -41.32
C ARG A 181 8.81 42.49 -41.66
N GLY A 182 8.72 43.37 -40.66
CA GLY A 182 8.61 44.80 -40.87
C GLY A 182 9.86 45.36 -41.56
N VAL A 183 11.04 45.07 -41.01
CA VAL A 183 12.34 45.47 -41.58
C VAL A 183 12.51 44.92 -43.00
N ALA A 184 12.12 43.67 -43.26
CA ALA A 184 12.27 43.04 -44.57
C ALA A 184 11.54 43.77 -45.70
N ARG A 185 10.49 44.56 -45.40
CA ARG A 185 9.76 45.34 -46.41
C ARG A 185 10.55 46.54 -46.91
N GLU A 186 11.41 47.11 -46.06
CA GLU A 186 12.17 48.33 -46.35
C GLU A 186 13.66 48.02 -46.61
N HIS A 187 14.20 47.02 -45.91
CA HIS A 187 15.62 46.64 -45.90
C HIS A 187 15.77 45.10 -45.83
N PRO A 188 15.59 44.37 -46.95
CA PRO A 188 15.62 42.91 -46.97
C PRO A 188 16.98 42.32 -46.56
N GLU A 189 18.09 42.95 -46.93
CA GLU A 189 19.44 42.54 -46.53
C GLU A 189 19.67 42.61 -45.02
N ALA A 190 19.13 43.64 -44.35
CA ALA A 190 19.21 43.77 -42.89
C ALA A 190 18.38 42.68 -42.19
N ALA A 191 17.20 42.36 -42.71
CA ALA A 191 16.38 41.26 -42.19
C ALA A 191 17.08 39.90 -42.35
N GLN A 192 17.74 39.66 -43.49
CA GLN A 192 18.52 38.44 -43.74
C GLN A 192 19.69 38.29 -42.75
N ALA A 193 20.41 39.39 -42.47
CA ALA A 193 21.49 39.42 -41.49
C ALA A 193 20.98 39.12 -40.07
N ILE A 194 19.85 39.70 -39.67
CA ILE A 194 19.23 39.45 -38.36
C ILE A 194 18.80 37.99 -38.22
N ILE A 195 18.15 37.41 -39.22
CA ILE A 195 17.75 35.98 -39.20
C ILE A 195 18.98 35.08 -39.12
N SER A 196 20.02 35.38 -39.88
CA SER A 196 21.26 34.59 -39.87
C SER A 196 21.95 34.65 -38.51
N GLY A 197 22.01 35.83 -37.88
CA GLY A 197 22.54 36.00 -36.53
C GLY A 197 21.72 35.26 -35.46
N LEU A 198 20.37 35.32 -35.55
CA LEU A 198 19.49 34.54 -34.66
C LEU A 198 19.69 33.03 -34.83
N GLY A 199 19.93 32.56 -36.06
CA GLY A 199 20.25 31.16 -36.34
C GLY A 199 21.59 30.71 -35.75
N GLN A 200 22.62 31.56 -35.80
CA GLN A 200 23.92 31.29 -35.17
C GLN A 200 23.80 31.24 -33.64
N LEU A 201 23.08 32.20 -33.04
CA LEU A 201 22.84 32.22 -31.60
C LEU A 201 22.08 30.97 -31.13
N ALA A 202 21.08 30.53 -31.90
CA ALA A 202 20.35 29.30 -31.58
C ALA A 202 21.24 28.05 -31.64
N ALA A 203 22.18 28.00 -32.59
CA ALA A 203 23.14 26.90 -32.70
C ALA A 203 24.13 26.88 -31.52
N GLU A 204 24.54 28.04 -31.01
CA GLU A 204 25.40 28.15 -29.81
C GLU A 204 24.70 27.66 -28.55
N TRP A 205 23.38 27.83 -28.45
CA TRP A 205 22.59 27.42 -27.27
C TRP A 205 22.11 25.97 -27.33
N GLY A 206 22.08 25.36 -28.53
CA GLY A 206 21.66 23.97 -28.75
C GLY A 206 22.80 22.95 -28.78
N GLY A 207 24.06 23.39 -28.61
CA GLY A 207 25.27 22.57 -28.58
C GLY A 207 25.70 22.13 -27.19
#